data_AF-A0A3A8JUV8-F1
#
_entry.id   AF-A0A3A8JUV8-F1
#
_cell.length_a   1.000
_cell.length_b   1.000
_cell.length_c   1.000
_cell.angle_alpha   90.00
_cell.angle_beta   90.00
_cell.angle_gamma   90.00
#
_symmetry.space_group_name_H-M   'P 1'
#
loop_
_entity.id
_entity.type
_entity.pdbx_description
1 polymer ?
#
loop_
_entity_poly.entity_id
_entity_poly.type
_entity_poly.pdbx_seq_one_letter_code
_entity_poly.pdbx_strand_id
1 'polypeptide(L)'
;MTTRLPLFLAAASLVLAPPVLAEEEGLSPEKVAAIRRDESAAQAKVDAAYGNRKPSEMSNAERGQAIRDQQQEAAKVMEKHGVSAKEYAGYTARMTPDDNSRAANESKRLEDKAKADKAAEEKKRAAGDGEVHIQQGFSDADPVELEAEEGAEVSVDVDSNLESAPAVDIATMET
;
A
#
# COMPACT_ATOMS: atom_id res chain seq x y z
N MET A 1 65.92 -22.12 -4.89
CA MET A 1 65.73 -23.58 -4.72
C MET A 1 64.26 -23.82 -4.41
N THR A 2 63.64 -24.74 -5.15
CA THR A 2 62.34 -25.39 -4.95
C THR A 2 62.18 -25.86 -3.50
N THR A 3 60.99 -25.86 -2.88
CA THR A 3 59.87 -26.73 -3.23
C THR A 3 58.49 -26.15 -2.87
N ARG A 4 57.53 -26.37 -3.77
CA ARG A 4 56.08 -26.34 -3.52
C ARG A 4 55.70 -27.49 -2.58
N LEU A 5 54.69 -27.31 -1.73
CA LEU A 5 53.65 -28.33 -1.54
C LEU A 5 52.37 -27.72 -0.93
N PRO A 6 51.22 -27.77 -1.64
CA PRO A 6 49.92 -27.34 -1.15
C PRO A 6 49.23 -28.49 -0.40
N LEU A 7 48.82 -28.28 0.85
CA LEU A 7 47.92 -29.19 1.54
C LEU A 7 46.51 -28.62 1.51
N PHE A 8 45.71 -29.19 0.62
CA PHE A 8 44.25 -29.16 0.69
C PHE A 8 43.79 -29.62 2.07
N LEU A 9 43.04 -28.77 2.77
CA LEU A 9 42.07 -29.25 3.76
C LEU A 9 40.76 -28.51 3.54
N ALA A 10 39.95 -29.09 2.66
CA ALA A 10 38.55 -28.78 2.48
C ALA A 10 37.80 -29.14 3.77
N ALA A 11 37.67 -28.19 4.69
CA ALA A 11 36.64 -28.24 5.72
C ALA A 11 35.37 -27.65 5.12
N ALA A 12 34.62 -28.50 4.41
CA ALA A 12 33.24 -28.25 4.07
C ALA A 12 32.45 -28.08 5.38
N SER A 13 32.31 -26.82 5.81
CA SER A 13 31.34 -26.45 6.82
C SER A 13 29.97 -26.66 6.18
N LEU A 14 29.42 -27.85 6.40
CA LEU A 14 28.02 -28.17 6.15
C LEU A 14 27.20 -27.29 7.10
N VAL A 15 26.96 -26.05 6.70
CA VAL A 15 25.95 -25.20 7.32
C VAL A 15 24.66 -25.97 7.19
N LEU A 16 24.20 -26.47 8.33
CA LEU A 16 22.90 -27.06 8.56
C LEU A 16 21.86 -25.97 8.28
N ALA A 17 21.60 -25.70 7.00
CA ALA A 17 20.45 -24.94 6.58
C ALA A 17 19.23 -25.72 7.07
N PRO A 18 18.29 -25.10 7.80
CA PRO A 18 17.00 -25.74 8.03
C PRO A 18 16.44 -26.13 6.66
N PRO A 19 15.80 -27.30 6.53
CA PRO A 19 15.02 -27.57 5.33
C PRO A 19 14.00 -26.45 5.25
N VAL A 20 14.22 -25.51 4.35
CA VAL A 20 13.11 -24.78 3.75
C VAL A 20 12.27 -25.89 3.16
N LEU A 21 11.17 -26.20 3.84
CA LEU A 21 10.07 -26.93 3.26
C LEU A 21 9.68 -26.12 2.03
N ALA A 22 10.35 -26.40 0.91
CA ALA A 22 9.72 -26.36 -0.38
C ALA A 22 8.62 -27.41 -0.31
N GLU A 23 7.52 -27.04 0.34
CA GLU A 23 6.23 -27.64 0.12
C GLU A 23 5.98 -27.49 -1.39
N GLU A 24 6.30 -28.55 -2.14
CA GLU A 24 5.52 -28.93 -3.31
C GLU A 24 4.10 -29.35 -2.86
N GLU A 25 3.46 -28.56 -2.00
CA GLU A 25 2.02 -28.57 -1.89
C GLU A 25 1.52 -27.78 -3.10
N GLY A 26 0.85 -28.52 -3.98
CA GLY A 26 0.11 -27.94 -5.09
C GLY A 26 -0.81 -26.81 -4.62
N LEU A 27 -1.37 -26.07 -5.58
CA LEU A 27 -2.20 -24.93 -5.27
C LEU A 27 -3.33 -25.29 -4.28
N SER A 28 -3.38 -24.60 -3.13
CA SER A 28 -4.40 -24.78 -2.08
C SER A 28 -5.36 -23.57 -2.03
N PRO A 29 -6.57 -23.71 -1.44
CA PRO A 29 -7.49 -22.58 -1.32
C PRO A 29 -6.91 -21.40 -0.53
N GLU A 30 -6.10 -21.71 0.49
CA GLU A 30 -5.39 -20.72 1.32
C GLU A 30 -4.32 -19.99 0.51
N LYS A 31 -3.56 -20.71 -0.34
CA LYS A 31 -2.58 -20.11 -1.25
C LYS A 31 -3.26 -19.24 -2.31
N VAL A 32 -4.43 -19.65 -2.81
CA VAL A 32 -5.25 -18.81 -3.71
C VAL A 32 -5.69 -17.53 -3.02
N ALA A 33 -6.09 -17.57 -1.75
CA ALA A 33 -6.44 -16.37 -0.97
C ALA A 33 -5.24 -15.41 -0.85
N ALA A 34 -4.05 -15.93 -0.57
CA ALA A 34 -2.81 -15.14 -0.52
C ALA A 34 -2.45 -14.53 -1.89
N ILE A 35 -2.55 -15.31 -2.98
CA ILE A 35 -2.31 -14.83 -4.34
C ILE A 35 -3.29 -13.72 -4.70
N ARG A 36 -4.61 -13.90 -4.46
CA ARG A 36 -5.63 -12.87 -4.76
C ARG A 36 -5.40 -11.58 -3.98
N ARG A 37 -4.93 -11.68 -2.74
CA ARG A 37 -4.56 -10.51 -1.95
C ARG A 37 -3.38 -9.77 -2.58
N ASP A 38 -2.32 -10.49 -2.96
CA ASP A 38 -1.16 -9.87 -3.58
C ASP A 38 -1.48 -9.32 -4.99
N GLU A 39 -2.32 -10.01 -5.76
CA GLU A 39 -2.85 -9.55 -7.05
C GLU A 39 -3.64 -8.25 -6.89
N SER A 40 -4.55 -8.16 -5.91
CA SER A 40 -5.30 -6.92 -5.66
C SER A 40 -4.41 -5.77 -5.19
N ALA A 41 -3.40 -6.04 -4.36
CA ALA A 41 -2.42 -5.04 -3.97
C ALA A 41 -1.54 -4.58 -5.15
N ALA A 42 -1.17 -5.50 -6.04
CA ALA A 42 -0.40 -5.20 -7.24
C ALA A 42 -1.23 -4.39 -8.25
N GLN A 43 -2.49 -4.76 -8.45
CA GLN A 43 -3.43 -4.02 -9.29
C GLN A 43 -3.67 -2.61 -8.76
N ALA A 44 -3.87 -2.45 -7.44
CA ALA A 44 -4.02 -1.14 -6.82
C ALA A 44 -2.78 -0.24 -7.01
N LYS A 45 -1.56 -0.81 -7.05
CA LYS A 45 -0.35 -0.05 -7.38
C LYS A 45 -0.35 0.45 -8.82
N VAL A 46 -0.77 -0.41 -9.77
CA VAL A 46 -0.87 -0.02 -11.18
C VAL A 46 -1.95 1.03 -11.34
N ASP A 47 -3.13 0.83 -10.76
CA ASP A 47 -4.22 1.80 -10.84
C ASP A 47 -3.80 3.15 -10.23
N ALA A 48 -3.09 3.16 -9.10
CA ALA A 48 -2.50 4.37 -8.54
C ALA A 48 -1.48 5.04 -9.46
N ALA A 49 -0.65 4.27 -10.17
CA ALA A 49 0.31 4.81 -11.15
C ALA A 49 -0.36 5.51 -12.34
N TYR A 50 -1.59 5.12 -12.67
CA TYR A 50 -2.41 5.75 -13.72
C TYR A 50 -3.45 6.75 -13.18
N GLY A 51 -3.38 7.08 -11.89
CA GLY A 51 -4.25 8.07 -11.24
C GLY A 51 -5.66 7.57 -10.91
N ASN A 52 -5.85 6.26 -10.77
CA ASN A 52 -7.14 5.60 -10.51
C ASN A 52 -8.23 5.97 -11.53
N ARG A 53 -7.83 6.35 -12.73
CA ARG A 53 -8.73 6.71 -13.83
C ARG A 53 -9.39 5.46 -14.39
N LYS A 54 -10.64 5.57 -14.83
CA LYS A 54 -11.31 4.48 -15.55
C LYS A 54 -10.70 4.31 -16.94
N PRO A 55 -10.76 3.13 -17.56
CA PRO A 55 -10.25 2.93 -18.93
C PRO A 55 -10.85 3.87 -19.98
N SER A 56 -12.08 4.34 -19.77
CA SER A 56 -12.77 5.32 -20.63
C SER A 56 -12.19 6.74 -20.53
N GLU A 57 -11.48 7.04 -19.44
CA GLU A 57 -10.82 8.33 -19.17
C GLU A 57 -9.33 8.31 -19.58
N MET A 58 -8.86 7.18 -20.11
CA MET A 58 -7.50 7.00 -20.63
C MET A 58 -7.49 7.04 -22.16
N SER A 59 -6.41 7.57 -22.74
CA SER A 59 -6.17 7.39 -24.18
C SER A 59 -5.96 5.91 -24.52
N ASN A 60 -6.14 5.54 -25.80
CA ASN A 60 -5.92 4.16 -26.23
C ASN A 60 -4.49 3.66 -25.97
N ALA A 61 -3.49 4.54 -26.11
CA ALA A 61 -2.09 4.21 -25.84
C ALA A 61 -1.84 3.98 -24.35
N GLU A 62 -2.32 4.89 -23.49
CA GLU A 62 -2.23 4.75 -22.03
C GLU A 62 -2.96 3.48 -21.56
N ARG A 63 -4.16 3.21 -22.08
CA ARG A 63 -4.92 1.99 -21.74
C ARG A 63 -4.14 0.73 -22.12
N GLY A 64 -3.52 0.72 -23.30
CA GLY A 64 -2.67 -0.39 -23.73
C GLY A 64 -1.40 -0.56 -22.89
N GLN A 65 -0.89 0.51 -22.29
CA GLN A 65 0.23 0.43 -21.35
C GLN A 65 -0.22 -0.04 -19.98
N ALA A 66 -1.32 0.50 -19.45
CA ALA A 66 -1.90 0.07 -18.18
C ALA A 66 -2.23 -1.42 -18.16
N ILE A 67 -2.78 -1.96 -19.25
CA ILE A 67 -3.06 -3.40 -19.38
C ILE A 67 -1.77 -4.22 -19.32
N ARG A 68 -0.69 -3.76 -19.99
CA ARG A 68 0.60 -4.45 -19.97
C ARG A 68 1.22 -4.43 -18.58
N ASP A 69 1.15 -3.30 -17.90
CA ASP A 69 1.68 -3.14 -16.55
C ASP A 69 0.89 -3.99 -15.55
N GLN A 70 -0.45 -4.05 -15.67
CA GLN A 70 -1.30 -4.96 -14.89
C GLN A 70 -0.90 -6.44 -15.12
N GLN A 71 -0.66 -6.84 -16.37
CA GLN A 71 -0.22 -8.22 -16.69
C GLN A 71 1.17 -8.53 -16.13
N GLN A 72 2.11 -7.59 -16.21
CA GLN A 72 3.45 -7.75 -15.66
C GLN A 72 3.44 -7.88 -14.15
N GLU A 73 2.66 -7.03 -13.47
CA GLU A 73 2.53 -7.09 -12.02
C GLU A 73 1.82 -8.37 -11.56
N ALA A 74 0.78 -8.82 -12.27
CA ALA A 74 0.16 -10.13 -12.03
C ALA A 74 1.15 -11.30 -12.21
N ALA A 75 2.00 -11.24 -13.24
CA ALA A 75 3.04 -12.25 -13.47
C ALA A 75 4.07 -12.29 -12.32
N LYS A 76 4.49 -11.12 -11.81
CA LYS A 76 5.39 -11.03 -10.65
C LYS A 76 4.76 -11.62 -9.38
N VAL A 77 3.46 -11.43 -9.18
CA VAL A 77 2.75 -12.06 -8.05
C VAL A 77 2.75 -13.58 -8.19
N MET A 78 2.40 -14.10 -9.37
CA MET A 78 2.42 -15.54 -9.63
C MET A 78 3.82 -16.16 -9.44
N GLU A 79 4.87 -15.48 -9.93
CA GLU A 79 6.26 -15.87 -9.74
C GLU A 79 6.66 -15.87 -8.25
N LYS A 80 6.27 -14.85 -7.49
CA LYS A 80 6.50 -14.75 -6.04
C LYS A 80 5.91 -15.94 -5.28
N HIS A 81 4.77 -16.45 -5.72
CA HIS A 81 4.10 -17.61 -5.10
C HIS A 81 4.55 -18.96 -5.69
N GLY A 82 5.42 -18.95 -6.69
CA GLY A 82 5.93 -20.15 -7.37
C GLY A 82 4.84 -20.92 -8.12
N VAL A 83 3.82 -20.22 -8.64
CA VAL A 83 2.67 -20.84 -9.32
C VAL A 83 2.65 -20.39 -10.77
N SER A 84 2.48 -21.32 -11.73
CA SER A 84 2.28 -20.92 -13.12
C SER A 84 0.85 -20.42 -13.37
N ALA A 85 0.68 -19.49 -14.31
CA ALA A 85 -0.65 -19.01 -14.71
C ALA A 85 -1.59 -20.14 -15.14
N LYS A 86 -1.05 -21.19 -15.75
CA LYS A 86 -1.81 -22.37 -16.19
C LYS A 86 -2.30 -23.21 -15.01
N GLU A 87 -1.46 -23.45 -14.01
CA GLU A 87 -1.84 -24.17 -12.79
C GLU A 87 -2.86 -23.37 -11.97
N TYR A 88 -2.63 -22.06 -11.83
CA TYR A 88 -3.56 -21.16 -11.15
C TYR A 88 -4.94 -21.17 -11.80
N ALA A 89 -5.01 -20.98 -13.12
CA ALA A 89 -6.26 -21.03 -13.87
C ALA A 89 -6.93 -22.43 -13.80
N GLY A 90 -6.14 -23.50 -13.94
CA GLY A 90 -6.66 -24.86 -13.92
C GLY A 90 -7.19 -25.29 -12.55
N TYR A 91 -6.62 -24.78 -11.47
CA TYR A 91 -7.09 -25.04 -10.11
C TYR A 91 -8.32 -24.19 -9.77
N THR A 92 -8.26 -22.88 -10.04
CA THR A 92 -9.39 -21.97 -9.79
C THR A 92 -10.64 -22.35 -10.59
N ALA A 93 -10.48 -22.88 -11.81
CA ALA A 93 -11.60 -23.40 -12.61
C ALA A 93 -12.25 -24.67 -12.03
N ARG A 94 -11.51 -25.45 -11.22
CA ARG A 94 -12.00 -26.69 -10.59
C ARG A 94 -12.43 -26.49 -9.13
N MET A 95 -12.27 -25.28 -8.63
CA MET A 95 -12.51 -24.93 -7.24
C MET A 95 -14.00 -25.09 -6.91
N THR A 96 -14.33 -25.90 -5.92
CA THR A 96 -15.72 -26.13 -5.53
C THR A 96 -16.28 -24.91 -4.76
N PRO A 97 -17.60 -24.80 -4.58
CA PRO A 97 -18.17 -23.77 -3.71
C PRO A 97 -17.63 -23.81 -2.27
N ASP A 98 -17.33 -24.99 -1.74
CA ASP A 98 -16.71 -25.16 -0.42
C ASP A 98 -15.30 -24.59 -0.39
N ASP A 99 -14.47 -24.95 -1.38
CA ASP A 99 -13.11 -24.40 -1.51
C ASP A 99 -13.11 -22.87 -1.63
N ASN A 100 -14.05 -22.32 -2.42
CA ASN A 100 -14.23 -20.87 -2.52
C ASN A 100 -14.60 -20.23 -1.17
N SER A 101 -15.42 -20.91 -0.36
CA SER A 101 -15.77 -20.43 0.98
C SER A 101 -14.55 -20.46 1.93
N ARG A 102 -13.71 -21.50 1.83
CA ARG A 102 -12.46 -21.60 2.59
C ARG A 102 -11.49 -20.50 2.21
N ALA A 103 -11.28 -20.27 0.92
CA ALA A 103 -10.46 -19.18 0.43
C ALA A 103 -11.00 -17.81 0.89
N ALA A 104 -12.32 -17.59 0.86
CA ALA A 104 -12.92 -16.34 1.32
C ALA A 104 -12.76 -16.14 2.85
N ASN A 105 -12.89 -17.20 3.64
CA ASN A 105 -12.66 -17.15 5.09
C ASN A 105 -11.20 -16.87 5.42
N GLU A 106 -10.27 -17.47 4.67
CA GLU A 106 -8.84 -17.20 4.84
C GLU A 106 -8.49 -15.78 4.42
N SER A 107 -9.04 -15.28 3.30
CA SER A 107 -8.90 -13.87 2.92
C SER A 107 -9.36 -12.93 4.03
N LYS A 108 -10.52 -13.18 4.65
CA LYS A 108 -11.01 -12.39 5.80
C LYS A 108 -10.04 -12.46 6.98
N ARG A 109 -9.51 -13.64 7.30
CA ARG A 109 -8.50 -13.79 8.35
C ARG A 109 -7.23 -12.99 8.08
N LEU A 110 -6.74 -13.01 6.85
CA LEU A 110 -5.58 -12.25 6.43
C LEU A 110 -5.85 -10.73 6.49
N GLU A 111 -7.05 -10.30 6.10
CA GLU A 111 -7.48 -8.90 6.21
C GLU A 111 -7.58 -8.44 7.67
N ASP A 112 -8.19 -9.24 8.53
CA ASP A 112 -8.33 -8.93 9.96
C ASP A 112 -6.97 -8.88 10.65
N LYS A 113 -6.08 -9.82 10.33
CA LYS A 113 -4.69 -9.78 10.79
C LYS A 113 -3.98 -8.51 10.31
N ALA A 114 -4.15 -8.13 9.05
CA ALA A 114 -3.54 -6.92 8.52
C ALA A 114 -4.10 -5.62 9.13
N LYS A 115 -5.40 -5.59 9.46
CA LYS A 115 -6.02 -4.47 10.19
C LYS A 115 -5.51 -4.41 11.63
N ALA A 116 -5.37 -5.55 12.29
CA ALA A 116 -4.80 -5.63 13.64
C ALA A 116 -3.32 -5.20 13.65
N ASP A 117 -2.53 -5.62 12.65
CA ASP A 117 -1.14 -5.23 12.50
C ASP A 117 -1.00 -3.73 12.19
N LYS A 118 -1.86 -3.16 11.33
CA LYS A 118 -1.92 -1.71 11.09
C LYS A 118 -2.31 -0.93 12.34
N ALA A 119 -3.33 -1.38 13.08
CA ALA A 119 -3.71 -0.74 14.34
C ALA A 119 -2.63 -0.87 15.43
N ALA A 120 -1.88 -1.97 15.44
CA ALA A 120 -0.73 -2.15 16.32
C ALA A 120 0.46 -1.26 15.91
N GLU A 121 0.73 -1.11 14.61
CA GLU A 121 1.72 -0.14 14.10
C GLU A 121 1.30 1.30 14.39
N GLU A 122 0.04 1.67 14.19
CA GLU A 122 -0.48 3.00 14.50
C GLU A 122 -0.40 3.28 16.00
N LYS A 123 -0.71 2.30 16.87
CA LYS A 123 -0.48 2.43 18.31
C LYS A 123 1.00 2.54 18.67
N LYS A 124 1.89 1.83 17.98
CA LYS A 124 3.35 1.95 18.18
C LYS A 124 3.89 3.28 17.69
N ARG A 125 3.39 3.83 16.58
CA ARG A 125 3.72 5.17 16.08
C ARG A 125 3.14 6.28 16.96
N ALA A 126 1.90 6.12 17.46
CA ALA A 126 1.29 7.05 18.40
C ALA A 126 1.93 7.01 19.79
N ALA A 127 2.50 5.87 20.19
CA ALA A 127 3.26 5.73 21.44
C ALA A 127 4.76 6.08 21.28
N GLY A 128 5.21 6.43 20.08
CA GLY A 128 6.63 6.56 19.74
C GLY A 128 6.91 7.66 18.73
N ASP A 129 6.44 8.88 18.97
CA ASP A 129 7.24 10.10 18.77
C ASP A 129 6.51 11.32 19.37
N GLY A 130 7.20 12.06 20.23
CA GLY A 130 6.82 13.40 20.66
C GLY A 130 5.92 13.54 21.89
N GLU A 131 6.47 13.32 23.09
CA GLU A 131 6.12 14.23 24.19
C GLU A 131 6.60 15.63 23.76
N VAL A 132 5.77 16.34 23.00
CA VAL A 132 5.92 17.77 22.76
C VAL A 132 5.76 18.38 24.14
N HIS A 133 6.89 18.70 24.78
CA HIS A 133 6.92 19.62 25.89
C HIS A 133 6.39 20.94 25.34
N ILE A 134 5.08 21.14 25.41
CA ILE A 134 4.50 22.46 25.24
C ILE A 134 5.08 23.24 26.42
N GLN A 135 6.18 23.96 26.18
CA GLN A 135 6.54 25.07 27.04
C GLN A 135 5.33 25.99 27.01
N GLN A 136 4.51 25.92 28.07
CA GLN A 136 3.62 27.00 28.44
C GLN A 136 4.54 28.20 28.70
N GLY A 137 4.86 28.95 27.65
CA GLY A 137 5.53 30.23 27.76
C GLY A 137 4.60 31.16 28.53
N PHE A 138 4.90 31.34 29.82
CA PHE A 138 4.81 32.57 30.59
C PHE A 138 5.29 32.21 32.01
N SER A 139 6.61 32.12 32.19
CA SER A 139 7.20 32.25 33.52
C SER A 139 7.68 33.68 33.67
N ASP A 140 7.29 34.34 34.77
CA ASP A 140 7.68 35.72 35.16
C ASP A 140 9.19 35.98 35.25
N ALA A 141 10.03 34.97 34.97
CA ALA A 141 11.47 35.03 35.11
C ALA A 141 12.18 35.64 33.89
N ASP A 142 11.60 35.60 32.68
CA ASP A 142 12.20 36.18 31.47
C ASP A 142 11.12 36.66 30.47
N PRO A 143 10.61 37.91 30.60
CA PRO A 143 9.72 38.48 29.61
C PRO A 143 10.47 38.80 28.31
N VAL A 144 9.94 38.34 27.18
CA VAL A 144 10.45 38.70 25.84
C VAL A 144 10.06 40.13 25.53
N GLU A 145 11.04 41.03 25.48
CA GLU A 145 10.87 42.38 24.92
C GLU A 145 10.61 42.26 23.41
N LEU A 146 9.33 42.37 23.04
CA LEU A 146 8.95 42.61 21.65
C LEU A 146 9.27 44.08 21.36
N GLU A 147 10.46 44.35 20.81
CA GLU A 147 10.71 45.61 20.12
C GLU A 147 9.71 45.71 18.96
N ALA A 148 8.65 46.47 19.19
CA ALA A 148 7.76 46.95 18.17
C ALA A 148 8.56 47.88 17.26
N GLU A 149 9.04 47.37 16.12
CA GLU A 149 9.45 48.25 15.04
C GLU A 149 8.21 48.87 14.41
N GLU A 150 8.09 50.15 14.71
CA GLU A 150 7.07 51.12 14.36
C GLU A 150 6.86 51.19 12.82
N GLY A 151 5.63 50.96 12.36
CA GLY A 151 5.15 51.54 11.09
C GLY A 151 5.15 50.68 9.82
N ALA A 152 4.53 49.49 9.82
CA ALA A 152 4.03 48.89 8.59
C ALA A 152 2.60 48.39 8.77
N GLU A 153 1.68 49.09 8.12
CA GLU A 153 0.25 48.81 8.07
C GLU A 153 0.01 47.39 7.57
N VAL A 154 -0.60 46.52 8.39
CA VAL A 154 -1.04 45.20 7.94
C VAL A 154 -2.30 45.40 7.10
N SER A 155 -2.11 45.64 5.80
CA SER A 155 -3.19 45.56 4.81
C SER A 155 -3.56 44.09 4.61
N VAL A 156 -4.67 43.66 5.20
CA VAL A 156 -5.29 42.38 4.89
C VAL A 156 -6.23 42.62 3.71
N ASP A 157 -5.77 42.36 2.49
CA ASP A 157 -6.64 42.21 1.32
C ASP A 157 -7.45 40.91 1.50
N VAL A 158 -8.63 41.04 2.09
CA VAL A 158 -9.69 40.03 1.97
C VAL A 158 -10.40 40.33 0.65
N ASP A 159 -9.95 39.71 -0.43
CA ASP A 159 -10.69 39.70 -1.70
C ASP A 159 -12.01 38.94 -1.50
N SER A 160 -13.01 39.70 -1.07
CA SER A 160 -14.42 39.39 -1.13
C SER A 160 -14.86 39.39 -2.60
N ASN A 161 -14.67 38.27 -3.28
CA ASN A 161 -15.29 37.99 -4.57
C ASN A 161 -16.33 36.88 -4.43
N LEU A 162 -17.34 37.16 -3.61
CA LEU A 162 -18.60 36.43 -3.60
C LEU A 162 -19.68 37.36 -4.14
N GLU A 163 -19.55 37.73 -5.42
CA GLU A 163 -20.54 38.57 -6.09
C GLU A 163 -21.36 37.74 -7.08
N SER A 164 -22.64 37.58 -6.71
CA SER A 164 -23.80 37.51 -7.60
C SER A 164 -24.02 36.25 -8.45
N ALA A 165 -24.62 35.21 -7.85
CA ALA A 165 -25.50 34.30 -8.60
C ALA A 165 -26.92 34.93 -8.70
N PRO A 166 -27.53 35.03 -9.90
CA PRO A 166 -28.85 35.63 -10.05
C PRO A 166 -29.94 34.76 -9.42
N ALA A 167 -30.87 35.41 -8.74
CA ALA A 167 -32.07 34.82 -8.15
C ALA A 167 -32.86 34.04 -9.23
N VAL A 168 -33.00 32.72 -9.04
CA VAL A 168 -33.94 31.91 -9.80
C VAL A 168 -35.31 32.08 -9.16
N ASP A 169 -36.16 32.79 -9.86
CA ASP A 169 -37.57 32.98 -9.59
C ASP A 169 -38.29 31.62 -9.66
N ILE A 170 -38.74 31.10 -8.52
CA ILE A 170 -39.58 29.90 -8.43
C ILE A 170 -40.99 30.33 -8.02
N ALA A 171 -41.74 30.82 -9.01
CA ALA A 171 -43.18 31.00 -8.92
C ALA A 171 -43.86 30.40 -10.16
N THR A 172 -43.87 29.07 -10.23
CA THR A 172 -44.79 28.33 -11.10
C THR A 172 -45.29 27.10 -10.34
N MET A 173 -46.40 27.28 -9.62
CA MET A 173 -47.22 26.19 -9.13
C MET A 173 -48.53 26.28 -9.92
N GLU A 174 -48.57 25.53 -11.02
CA GLU A 174 -49.80 25.29 -11.78
C GLU A 174 -50.84 24.59 -10.91
N THR A 175 -52.08 25.06 -11.03
CA THR A 175 -53.32 24.30 -10.80
C THR A 175 -53.65 23.42 -11.98
#